data_AF-A0A2E7EBW4-F1
#
_entry.id   AF-A0A2E7EBW4-F1
#
_cell.length_a   1.000
_cell.length_b   1.000
_cell.length_c   1.000
_cell.angle_alpha   90.00
_cell.angle_beta   90.00
_cell.angle_gamma   90.00
#
_symmetry.space_group_name_H-M   'P 1'
#
loop_
_entity.id
_entity.type
_entity.pdbx_description
1 polymer ?
#
loop_
_entity_poly.entity_id
_entity_poly.type
_entity_poly.pdbx_seq_one_letter_code
_entity_poly.pdbx_strand_id
1 'polypeptide(L)'
;MKNTALPRTLLVLATSALASACGPDTSSDTSGTQSESSPDTAMVASTADNSGATGAAFKPATLDMPGRPIWEANCKVCHGTGLAGAPVIGDKDAWSKRLPRGKDEFYEHALNGWGDMPARGGNPNLTDEQVTQAVDFMVAQAEP
;
A
#
# COMPACT_ATOMS: atom_id res chain seq x y z
N MET A 1 14.37 -11.14 50.09
CA MET A 1 15.27 -9.98 50.22
C MET A 1 14.61 -8.80 49.53
N LYS A 2 14.67 -7.62 50.16
CA LYS A 2 13.99 -6.39 49.74
C LYS A 2 15.02 -5.49 49.06
N ASN A 3 14.83 -5.16 47.78
CA ASN A 3 15.71 -4.25 47.04
C ASN A 3 14.79 -3.21 46.34
N THR A 4 14.24 -2.27 47.11
CA THR A 4 14.67 -0.85 47.22
C THR A 4 14.39 -0.03 45.95
N ALA A 5 13.29 0.72 46.01
CA ALA A 5 13.02 1.88 45.16
C ALA A 5 13.93 3.07 45.54
N LEU A 6 14.16 4.00 44.61
CA LEU A 6 13.87 5.44 44.77
C LEU A 6 14.20 6.26 43.48
N PRO A 7 13.63 7.48 43.35
CA PRO A 7 13.41 8.23 42.11
C PRO A 7 14.28 9.50 41.99
N ARG A 8 14.11 10.28 40.91
CA ARG A 8 14.10 11.78 40.84
C ARG A 8 14.27 12.24 39.38
N THR A 9 13.28 12.89 38.76
CA THR A 9 12.95 14.34 38.79
C THR A 9 13.88 15.22 37.94
N LEU A 10 13.32 15.83 36.88
CA LEU A 10 13.59 17.15 36.25
C LEU A 10 12.84 17.14 34.89
N LEU A 11 11.73 17.83 34.59
CA LEU A 11 11.32 19.25 34.70
C LEU A 11 12.30 20.27 34.12
N VAL A 12 12.17 20.57 32.83
CA VAL A 12 12.51 21.84 32.16
C VAL A 12 11.47 22.01 31.03
N LEU A 13 10.41 22.79 31.25
CA LEU A 13 10.22 24.20 30.89
C LEU A 13 10.04 24.46 29.38
N ALA A 14 8.85 24.98 29.09
CA ALA A 14 8.34 25.49 27.84
C ALA A 14 9.22 26.60 27.23
N THR A 15 9.07 26.83 25.93
CA THR A 15 8.89 28.19 25.38
C THR A 15 8.31 28.13 23.96
N SER A 16 7.35 29.02 23.76
CA SER A 16 6.46 29.19 22.62
C SER A 16 7.11 29.92 21.44
N ALA A 17 6.61 29.71 20.23
CA ALA A 17 6.62 30.71 19.17
C ALA A 17 5.29 30.68 18.40
N LEU A 18 4.55 31.79 18.47
CA LEU A 18 3.30 32.06 17.76
C LEU A 18 3.56 32.69 16.38
N ALA A 19 2.51 32.60 15.57
CA ALA A 19 2.32 32.99 14.17
C ALA A 19 2.62 34.44 13.74
N SER A 20 2.87 34.58 12.43
CA SER A 20 2.65 35.75 11.54
C SER A 20 2.90 35.29 10.09
N ALA A 21 2.19 35.67 9.02
CA ALA A 21 1.15 36.64 8.75
C ALA A 21 0.43 36.34 7.39
N CYS A 22 -0.74 36.96 7.19
CA CYS A 22 -1.51 37.24 5.95
C CYS A 22 -0.66 38.03 4.90
N GLY A 23 -0.85 38.06 3.57
CA GLY A 23 -1.87 37.63 2.57
C GLY A 23 -1.23 37.80 1.16
N PRO A 24 -1.88 38.30 0.07
CA PRO A 24 -3.30 38.33 -0.34
C PRO A 24 -3.58 37.64 -1.71
N ASP A 25 -4.86 37.56 -2.06
CA ASP A 25 -5.43 37.13 -3.36
C ASP A 25 -4.86 37.86 -4.59
N THR A 26 -4.67 37.13 -5.70
CA THR A 26 -4.88 37.67 -7.05
C THR A 26 -5.50 36.63 -7.98
N SER A 27 -6.46 37.13 -8.74
CA SER A 27 -7.47 36.43 -9.52
C SER A 27 -6.97 35.75 -10.79
N SER A 28 -7.85 34.86 -11.26
CA SER A 28 -8.01 34.29 -12.60
C SER A 28 -7.70 35.20 -13.78
N ASP A 29 -7.12 34.60 -14.82
CA ASP A 29 -7.40 34.75 -16.26
C ASP A 29 -6.35 33.87 -16.99
N THR A 30 -6.52 33.28 -18.16
CA THR A 30 -7.61 32.92 -19.07
C THR A 30 -6.90 32.25 -20.25
N SER A 31 -7.57 31.30 -20.93
CA SER A 31 -7.22 30.74 -22.25
C SER A 31 -5.91 29.93 -22.31
N GLY A 32 -5.81 28.80 -22.97
CA GLY A 32 -6.57 28.27 -24.09
C GLY A 32 -5.57 27.68 -25.08
N THR A 33 -5.98 26.59 -25.72
CA THR A 33 -5.45 26.04 -26.98
C THR A 33 -4.60 24.77 -26.88
N GLN A 34 -5.24 23.73 -27.42
CA GLN A 34 -4.74 22.45 -27.87
C GLN A 34 -3.62 22.62 -28.92
N SER A 35 -2.67 21.69 -28.95
CA SER A 35 -2.15 21.11 -30.21
C SER A 35 -1.28 19.88 -29.92
N GLU A 36 -1.93 18.74 -30.13
CA GLU A 36 -1.50 17.51 -30.80
C GLU A 36 -0.06 17.39 -31.34
N SER A 37 0.54 16.20 -31.12
CA SER A 37 1.19 15.30 -32.10
C SER A 37 2.24 14.45 -31.37
N SER A 38 2.00 13.17 -31.05
CA SER A 38 2.19 11.96 -31.89
C SER A 38 3.66 11.52 -32.08
N PRO A 39 3.91 10.21 -32.32
CA PRO A 39 4.75 9.36 -31.47
C PRO A 39 6.10 9.01 -32.09
N ASP A 40 7.04 8.49 -31.29
CA ASP A 40 8.04 7.56 -31.82
C ASP A 40 8.74 6.74 -30.74
N THR A 41 8.71 5.43 -30.92
CA THR A 41 9.91 4.55 -30.98
C THR A 41 9.67 3.23 -30.26
N ALA A 42 9.75 2.19 -31.08
CA ALA A 42 9.60 0.79 -30.76
C ALA A 42 10.73 0.23 -29.90
N MET A 43 10.39 -0.90 -29.26
CA MET A 43 11.24 -2.08 -29.05
C MET A 43 12.49 -1.92 -28.16
N VAL A 44 12.39 -2.46 -26.95
CA VAL A 44 13.39 -3.43 -26.49
C VAL A 44 12.69 -4.64 -25.87
N ALA A 45 12.79 -5.78 -26.56
CA ALA A 45 12.63 -7.07 -25.92
C ALA A 45 13.82 -7.25 -24.97
N SER A 46 13.58 -7.12 -23.67
CA SER A 46 14.52 -7.61 -22.66
C SER A 46 14.29 -9.10 -22.47
N THR A 47 15.28 -9.85 -22.96
CA THR A 47 15.51 -11.25 -22.68
C THR A 47 15.37 -11.56 -21.20
N ALA A 48 14.57 -12.58 -20.91
CA ALA A 48 14.46 -13.19 -19.60
C ALA A 48 15.83 -13.68 -19.13
N ASP A 49 16.36 -13.03 -18.08
CA ASP A 49 17.33 -13.63 -17.19
C ASP A 49 16.57 -14.10 -15.95
N ASN A 50 16.37 -15.40 -15.85
CA ASN A 50 15.89 -16.05 -14.65
C ASN A 50 17.08 -16.26 -13.72
N SER A 51 17.25 -15.35 -12.77
CA SER A 51 18.10 -15.57 -11.59
C SER A 51 17.39 -15.07 -10.33
N GLY A 52 16.70 -16.00 -9.67
CA GLY A 52 16.71 -16.12 -8.22
C GLY A 52 16.08 -15.00 -7.39
N ALA A 53 14.78 -14.81 -7.52
CA ALA A 53 13.92 -14.42 -6.39
C ALA A 53 12.62 -15.21 -6.54
N THR A 54 12.27 -16.03 -5.55
CA THR A 54 10.97 -16.71 -5.50
C THR A 54 9.88 -15.69 -5.17
N GLY A 55 9.62 -14.77 -6.11
CA GLY A 55 8.40 -14.00 -6.19
C GLY A 55 7.50 -14.72 -7.17
N ALA A 56 6.32 -15.12 -6.74
CA ALA A 56 5.32 -15.69 -7.64
C ALA A 56 5.10 -14.71 -8.80
N ALA A 57 5.31 -15.15 -10.03
CA ALA A 57 5.00 -14.36 -11.20
C ALA A 57 3.50 -14.04 -11.20
N PHE A 58 3.16 -12.78 -11.44
CA PHE A 58 1.77 -12.34 -11.53
C PHE A 58 1.05 -13.07 -12.67
N LYS A 59 -0.21 -13.42 -12.46
CA LYS A 59 -1.10 -13.94 -13.51
C LYS A 59 -1.31 -12.84 -14.57
N PRO A 60 -1.10 -13.12 -15.87
CA PRO A 60 -1.30 -12.12 -16.93
C PRO A 60 -2.72 -11.56 -16.98
N ALA A 61 -3.74 -12.39 -16.72
CA ALA A 61 -5.16 -12.01 -16.77
C ALA A 61 -5.58 -10.97 -15.72
N THR A 62 -4.71 -10.67 -14.75
CA THR A 62 -4.98 -9.71 -13.67
C THR A 62 -4.14 -8.44 -13.82
N LEU A 63 -3.36 -8.30 -14.90
CA LEU A 63 -2.49 -7.13 -15.11
C LEU A 63 -3.28 -5.82 -15.09
N ASP A 64 -4.49 -5.84 -15.63
CA ASP A 64 -5.35 -4.66 -15.75
C ASP A 64 -6.35 -4.50 -14.58
N MET A 65 -6.25 -5.30 -13.51
CA MET A 65 -7.14 -5.15 -12.36
C MET A 65 -6.91 -3.78 -11.66
N PRO A 66 -7.97 -3.04 -11.33
CA PRO A 66 -7.85 -1.69 -10.75
C PRO A 66 -7.16 -1.70 -9.37
N GLY A 67 -7.19 -2.83 -8.67
CA GLY A 67 -6.51 -3.00 -7.40
C GLY A 67 -5.00 -3.18 -7.47
N ARG A 68 -4.45 -3.53 -8.64
CA ARG A 68 -3.00 -3.70 -8.81
C ARG A 68 -2.21 -2.45 -8.47
N PRO A 69 -2.49 -1.25 -9.05
CA PRO A 69 -1.71 -0.06 -8.72
C PRO A 69 -1.81 0.31 -7.23
N ILE A 70 -2.96 0.09 -6.59
CA ILE A 70 -3.12 0.31 -5.14
C ILE A 70 -2.26 -0.68 -4.35
N TRP A 71 -2.28 -1.96 -4.73
CA TRP A 71 -1.44 -2.97 -4.10
C TRP A 71 0.05 -2.64 -4.26
N GLU A 72 0.48 -2.24 -5.45
CA GLU A 72 1.88 -1.90 -5.73
C GLU A 72 2.36 -0.70 -4.92
N ALA A 73 1.54 0.33 -4.79
CA ALA A 73 1.87 1.57 -4.08
C ALA A 73 1.81 1.43 -2.55
N ASN A 74 0.90 0.62 -2.01
CA ASN A 74 0.60 0.60 -0.58
C ASN A 74 0.82 -0.77 0.09
N CYS A 75 0.39 -1.85 -0.54
CA CYS A 75 0.31 -3.16 0.12
C CYS A 75 1.60 -3.99 -0.08
N LYS A 76 2.30 -3.78 -1.21
CA LYS A 76 3.46 -4.55 -1.65
C LYS A 76 4.61 -4.52 -0.65
N VAL A 77 4.78 -3.43 0.11
CA VAL A 77 5.84 -3.32 1.11
C VAL A 77 5.84 -4.47 2.11
N CYS A 78 4.66 -4.97 2.47
CA CYS A 78 4.52 -6.13 3.34
C CYS A 78 4.17 -7.40 2.57
N HIS A 79 3.21 -7.33 1.64
CA HIS A 79 2.69 -8.51 0.95
C HIS A 79 3.51 -8.96 -0.26
N GLY A 80 4.51 -8.18 -0.67
CA GLY A 80 5.46 -8.59 -1.71
C GLY A 80 6.58 -9.48 -1.19
N THR A 81 6.94 -9.36 0.08
CA THR A 81 8.09 -10.06 0.69
C THR A 81 7.70 -10.90 1.90
N GLY A 82 6.50 -10.70 2.46
CA GLY A 82 6.03 -11.38 3.66
C GLY A 82 6.51 -10.73 4.95
N LEU A 83 6.74 -9.41 4.94
CA LEU A 83 7.16 -8.66 6.12
C LEU A 83 6.19 -8.92 7.29
N ALA A 84 6.74 -9.12 8.49
CA ALA A 84 5.98 -9.44 9.70
C ALA A 84 5.04 -10.66 9.56
N GLY A 85 5.32 -11.59 8.64
CA GLY A 85 4.48 -12.75 8.39
C GLY A 85 3.24 -12.47 7.53
N ALA A 86 3.22 -11.31 6.84
CA ALA A 86 2.17 -11.00 5.88
C ALA A 86 2.07 -12.09 4.80
N PRO A 87 0.86 -12.48 4.36
CA PRO A 87 0.71 -13.44 3.27
C PRO A 87 1.31 -12.87 1.98
N VAL A 88 2.33 -13.56 1.46
CA VAL A 88 3.00 -13.20 0.21
C VAL A 88 2.04 -13.41 -0.96
N ILE A 89 1.92 -12.42 -1.83
CA ILE A 89 1.07 -12.51 -3.02
C ILE A 89 1.52 -13.67 -3.93
N GLY A 90 0.57 -14.43 -4.46
CA GLY A 90 0.84 -15.55 -5.38
C GLY A 90 1.47 -16.79 -4.75
N ASP A 91 1.76 -16.80 -3.43
CA ASP A 91 2.10 -18.02 -2.70
C ASP A 91 0.86 -18.92 -2.56
N LYS A 92 0.62 -19.78 -3.55
CA LYS A 92 -0.56 -20.65 -3.61
C LYS A 92 -0.71 -21.53 -2.37
N ASP A 93 0.39 -22.02 -1.80
CA ASP A 93 0.36 -22.90 -0.63
C ASP A 93 -0.07 -22.13 0.62
N ALA A 94 0.46 -20.93 0.84
CA ALA A 94 0.04 -20.08 1.94
C ALA A 94 -1.41 -19.63 1.77
N TRP A 95 -1.84 -19.29 0.56
CA TRP A 95 -3.19 -18.80 0.33
C TRP A 95 -4.25 -19.89 0.30
N SER A 96 -3.92 -21.13 -0.06
CA SER A 96 -4.87 -22.27 -0.03
C SER A 96 -5.57 -22.44 1.33
N LYS A 97 -4.87 -22.13 2.43
CA LYS A 97 -5.39 -22.20 3.80
C LYS A 97 -6.23 -20.99 4.21
N ARG A 98 -6.16 -19.90 3.43
CA ARG A 98 -6.81 -18.62 3.71
C ARG A 98 -8.07 -18.45 2.89
N LEU A 99 -8.03 -18.77 1.60
CA LEU A 99 -9.13 -18.63 0.65
C LEU A 99 -10.49 -19.15 1.15
N PRO A 100 -10.60 -20.25 1.94
CA PRO A 100 -11.88 -20.72 2.48
C PRO A 100 -12.61 -19.74 3.41
N ARG A 101 -11.93 -18.72 3.94
CA ARG A 101 -12.54 -17.66 4.76
C ARG A 101 -13.44 -16.73 3.94
N GLY A 102 -13.19 -16.62 2.64
CA GLY A 102 -13.93 -15.75 1.73
C GLY A 102 -13.45 -14.31 1.73
N LYS A 103 -13.90 -13.56 0.73
CA LYS A 103 -13.46 -12.18 0.47
C LYS A 103 -13.97 -11.19 1.50
N ASP A 104 -15.18 -11.39 2.03
CA ASP A 104 -15.79 -10.47 2.99
C ASP A 104 -14.94 -10.32 4.26
N GLU A 105 -14.43 -11.43 4.81
CA GLU A 105 -13.52 -11.41 5.96
C GLU A 105 -12.18 -10.69 5.61
N PHE A 106 -11.66 -10.90 4.39
CA PHE A 106 -10.44 -10.20 3.96
C PHE A 106 -10.65 -8.70 3.83
N TYR A 107 -11.81 -8.27 3.32
CA TYR A 107 -12.16 -6.86 3.24
C TYR A 107 -12.28 -6.25 4.64
N GLU A 108 -12.96 -6.92 5.56
CA GLU A 108 -13.10 -6.44 6.94
C GLU A 108 -11.72 -6.24 7.59
N HIS A 109 -10.84 -7.23 7.49
CA HIS A 109 -9.47 -7.12 8.01
C HIS A 109 -8.65 -6.03 7.30
N ALA A 110 -8.79 -5.87 5.99
CA ALA A 110 -8.09 -4.85 5.23
C ALA A 110 -8.54 -3.43 5.58
N LEU A 111 -9.84 -3.23 5.78
CA LEU A 111 -10.42 -1.93 6.10
C LEU A 111 -10.15 -1.52 7.56
N ASN A 112 -10.31 -2.47 8.49
CA ASN A 112 -10.27 -2.19 9.93
C ASN A 112 -8.90 -2.49 10.58
N GLY A 113 -8.03 -3.22 9.89
CA GLY A 113 -6.77 -3.72 10.43
C GLY A 113 -6.96 -5.05 11.15
N TRP A 114 -5.90 -5.87 11.15
CA TRP A 114 -5.90 -7.19 11.79
C TRP A 114 -4.48 -7.62 12.17
N GLY A 115 -4.25 -7.94 13.44
CA GLY A 115 -2.93 -8.28 13.95
C GLY A 115 -1.92 -7.15 13.69
N ASP A 116 -0.81 -7.47 13.03
CA ASP A 116 0.22 -6.50 12.65
C ASP A 116 -0.13 -5.70 11.37
N MET A 117 -1.24 -6.02 10.70
CA MET A 117 -1.68 -5.29 9.51
C MET A 117 -2.53 -4.06 9.92
N PRO A 118 -2.05 -2.82 9.69
CA PRO A 118 -2.80 -1.62 10.02
C PRO A 118 -4.06 -1.46 9.15
N ALA A 119 -5.06 -0.74 9.67
CA ALA A 119 -6.26 -0.36 8.94
C ALA A 119 -5.92 0.32 7.61
N ARG A 120 -6.60 -0.07 6.52
CA ARG A 120 -6.37 0.39 5.14
C ARG A 120 -4.91 0.27 4.69
N GLY A 121 -4.19 -0.75 5.18
CA GLY A 121 -2.76 -0.93 4.88
C GLY A 121 -1.88 0.22 5.37
N GLY A 122 -2.35 0.98 6.38
CA GLY A 122 -1.63 2.11 6.96
C GLY A 122 -1.78 3.43 6.19
N ASN A 123 -2.59 3.46 5.13
CA ASN A 123 -2.88 4.68 4.38
C ASN A 123 -4.33 5.13 4.60
N PRO A 124 -4.59 6.14 5.45
CA PRO A 124 -5.94 6.60 5.73
C PRO A 124 -6.60 7.34 4.56
N ASN A 125 -5.85 7.66 3.49
CA ASN A 125 -6.39 8.34 2.31
C ASN A 125 -6.99 7.38 1.28
N LEU A 126 -6.83 6.06 1.45
CA LEU A 126 -7.48 5.09 0.56
C LEU A 126 -8.97 5.03 0.86
N THR A 127 -9.79 5.02 -0.20
CA THR A 127 -11.21 4.72 -0.07
C THR A 127 -11.40 3.22 0.20
N ASP A 128 -12.55 2.86 0.76
CA ASP A 128 -12.86 1.46 1.04
C ASP A 128 -12.85 0.63 -0.25
N GLU A 129 -13.35 1.20 -1.34
CA GLU A 129 -13.33 0.59 -2.67
C GLU A 129 -11.90 0.33 -3.16
N GLN A 130 -10.97 1.26 -2.98
CA GLN A 130 -9.57 1.06 -3.36
C GLN A 130 -8.93 -0.09 -2.58
N VAL A 131 -9.26 -0.20 -1.29
CA VAL A 131 -8.77 -1.27 -0.43
C VAL A 131 -9.35 -2.62 -0.87
N THR A 132 -10.65 -2.72 -1.11
CA THR A 132 -11.27 -3.99 -1.54
C THR A 132 -10.78 -4.42 -2.92
N GLN A 133 -10.59 -3.48 -3.86
CA GLN A 133 -9.97 -3.76 -5.16
C GLN A 133 -8.55 -4.33 -5.00
N ALA A 134 -7.73 -3.78 -4.09
CA ALA A 134 -6.39 -4.30 -3.82
C ALA A 134 -6.43 -5.73 -3.24
N VAL A 135 -7.40 -6.02 -2.36
CA VAL A 135 -7.63 -7.38 -1.83
C VAL A 135 -8.05 -8.32 -2.96
N ASP A 136 -8.96 -7.91 -3.84
CA ASP A 136 -9.38 -8.71 -5.00
C ASP A 136 -8.21 -9.08 -5.89
N PHE A 137 -7.33 -8.11 -6.14
CA PHE A 137 -6.13 -8.33 -6.91
C PHE A 137 -5.22 -9.40 -6.28
N MET A 138 -5.00 -9.33 -4.95
CA MET A 138 -4.21 -10.32 -4.20
C MET A 138 -4.84 -11.71 -4.26
N VAL A 139 -6.15 -11.81 -4.04
CA VAL A 139 -6.89 -13.08 -4.09
C VAL A 139 -6.80 -13.70 -5.49
N ALA A 140 -6.99 -12.89 -6.54
CA ALA A 140 -6.90 -13.37 -7.91
C ALA A 140 -5.49 -13.93 -8.26
N GLN A 141 -4.43 -13.40 -7.64
CA GLN A 141 -3.07 -13.97 -7.79
C GLN A 141 -2.93 -15.33 -7.11
N ALA A 142 -3.67 -15.53 -6.03
CA ALA A 142 -3.55 -16.67 -5.15
C ALA A 142 -4.45 -17.85 -5.52
N GLU A 143 -5.56 -17.59 -6.21
CA GLU A 143 -6.43 -18.65 -6.73
C GLU A 143 -5.66 -19.57 -7.71
N PRO A 144 -6.08 -20.83 -7.89
CA PRO A 144 -5.44 -21.75 -8.83
C PRO A 144 -5.36 -21.19 -10.26
#